data_AF-A0A443XRD2-F1
#
_entry.id   AF-A0A443XRD2-F1
#
_cell.length_a   1.000
_cell.length_b   1.000
_cell.length_c   1.000
_cell.angle_alpha   90.00
_cell.angle_beta   90.00
_cell.angle_gamma   90.00
#
_symmetry.space_group_name_H-M   'P 1'
#
loop_
_entity.id
_entity.type
_entity.pdbx_description
1 polymer ?
#
loop_
_entity_poly.entity_id
_entity_poly.type
_entity_poly.pdbx_seq_one_letter_code
_entity_poly.pdbx_strand_id
1 'polypeptide(L)'
;MSLNFALLVTGPAYGTQTASTAYRFALSLVEQGHRLSHLFFYQEGVCNANGLHAPASDETDLVALWRELAIQQGIRIDVCVAAAMRRGVLNEQEAKGMGREHFNLEAPFCLSGLGQLAEAALTADRFVQF
;
A
#
# COMPACT_ATOMS: atom_id res chain seq x y z
N MET A 1 -4.26 23.94 -10.70
CA MET A 1 -5.21 23.54 -9.65
C MET A 1 -4.74 22.19 -9.13
N SER A 2 -4.46 22.07 -7.82
CA SER A 2 -4.04 20.79 -7.24
C SER A 2 -5.25 19.86 -7.14
N LEU A 3 -5.04 18.56 -7.37
CA LEU A 3 -6.09 17.52 -7.35
C LEU A 3 -5.69 16.47 -6.32
N ASN A 4 -6.68 15.85 -5.69
CA ASN A 4 -6.50 14.72 -4.79
C ASN A 4 -6.66 13.40 -5.53
N PHE A 5 -5.67 12.52 -5.39
CA PHE A 5 -5.66 11.20 -5.99
C PHE A 5 -5.81 10.11 -4.94
N ALA A 6 -6.67 9.14 -5.26
CA ALA A 6 -6.73 7.83 -4.61
C ALA A 6 -6.14 6.77 -5.55
N LEU A 7 -5.18 6.01 -5.05
CA LEU A 7 -4.58 4.90 -5.79
C LEU A 7 -5.02 3.56 -5.19
N LEU A 8 -5.49 2.66 -6.04
CA LEU A 8 -5.73 1.26 -5.73
C LEU A 8 -4.65 0.42 -6.42
N VAL A 9 -3.83 -0.29 -5.64
CA VAL A 9 -2.79 -1.17 -6.17
C VAL A 9 -3.19 -2.62 -5.94
N THR A 10 -3.30 -3.38 -7.03
CA THR A 10 -3.77 -4.78 -7.01
C THR A 10 -2.70 -5.83 -7.26
N GLY A 11 -1.51 -5.43 -7.72
CA GLY A 11 -0.38 -6.33 -7.98
C GLY A 11 0.69 -6.36 -6.87
N PRO A 12 1.43 -7.47 -6.72
CA PRO A 12 2.42 -7.66 -5.66
C PRO A 12 3.66 -6.75 -5.83
N ALA A 13 4.48 -6.66 -4.78
CA ALA A 13 5.73 -5.87 -4.81
C ALA A 13 6.74 -6.39 -5.84
N TYR A 14 6.81 -7.71 -5.98
CA TYR A 14 7.68 -8.41 -6.94
C TYR A 14 6.86 -9.40 -7.75
N GLY A 15 7.24 -9.62 -9.02
CA GLY A 15 6.61 -10.57 -9.94
C GLY A 15 5.88 -9.92 -11.12
N THR A 16 5.15 -8.82 -10.89
CA THR A 16 4.55 -8.01 -11.97
C THR A 16 4.98 -6.55 -11.86
N GLN A 17 4.84 -5.79 -12.95
CA GLN A 17 5.20 -4.36 -12.95
C GLN A 17 4.14 -3.46 -12.30
N THR A 18 2.94 -3.99 -12.00
CA THR A 18 1.79 -3.23 -11.51
C THR A 18 2.12 -2.28 -10.36
N ALA A 19 2.72 -2.79 -9.27
CA ALA A 19 3.04 -1.97 -8.10
C ALA A 19 4.15 -0.95 -8.41
N SER A 20 5.14 -1.31 -9.24
CA SER A 20 6.21 -0.41 -9.65
C SER A 20 5.70 0.73 -10.53
N THR A 21 4.74 0.48 -11.41
CA THR A 21 4.08 1.49 -12.23
C THR A 21 3.24 2.42 -11.38
N ALA A 22 2.48 1.88 -10.42
CA ALA A 22 1.73 2.67 -9.46
C ALA A 22 2.64 3.60 -8.63
N TYR A 23 3.80 3.10 -8.20
CA TYR A 23 4.77 3.88 -7.46
C TYR A 23 5.34 5.04 -8.27
N ARG A 24 5.75 4.80 -9.52
CA ARG A 24 6.23 5.86 -10.42
C ARG A 24 5.14 6.90 -10.70
N PHE A 25 3.89 6.47 -10.87
CA PHE A 25 2.75 7.38 -11.00
C PHE A 25 2.57 8.24 -9.74
N ALA A 26 2.70 7.63 -8.56
CA ALA A 26 2.62 8.33 -7.28
C ALA A 26 3.72 9.38 -7.10
N LEU A 27 4.95 9.11 -7.55
CA LEU A 27 6.01 10.11 -7.56
C LEU A 27 5.68 11.27 -8.51
N SER A 28 5.33 10.97 -9.76
CA SER A 28 5.06 12.00 -10.76
C SER A 28 3.86 12.89 -10.40
N LEU A 29 2.82 12.35 -9.75
CA LEU A 29 1.69 13.19 -9.33
C LEU A 29 2.13 14.20 -8.25
N VAL A 30 2.96 13.78 -7.30
CA VAL A 30 3.49 14.64 -6.23
C VAL A 30 4.39 15.72 -6.83
N GLU A 31 5.28 15.35 -7.75
CA GLU A 31 6.15 16.29 -8.48
C GLU A 31 5.36 17.34 -9.28
N GLN A 32 4.20 16.96 -9.81
CA GLN A 32 3.30 17.88 -10.53
C GLN A 32 2.46 18.77 -9.59
N GLY A 33 2.64 18.67 -8.27
CA GLY A 33 1.92 19.46 -7.28
C GLY A 33 0.50 18.95 -6.99
N HIS A 34 0.18 17.72 -7.39
CA HIS A 34 -1.02 17.02 -6.94
C HIS A 34 -0.79 16.36 -5.58
N ARG A 35 -1.88 15.97 -4.92
CA ARG A 35 -1.83 15.32 -3.60
C ARG A 35 -2.25 13.86 -3.73
N LEU A 36 -1.41 12.95 -3.25
CA LEU A 36 -1.82 11.58 -2.97
C LEU A 36 -2.58 11.58 -1.65
N SER A 37 -3.91 11.43 -1.69
CA SER A 37 -4.75 11.47 -0.48
C SER A 37 -5.05 10.09 0.09
N HIS A 38 -5.15 9.07 -0.77
CA HIS A 38 -5.41 7.69 -0.38
C HIS A 38 -4.52 6.72 -1.15
N LEU A 39 -3.95 5.75 -0.45
CA LEU A 39 -3.22 4.63 -1.05
C LEU A 39 -3.76 3.33 -0.46
N PHE A 40 -4.40 2.52 -1.28
CA PHE A 40 -5.08 1.29 -0.87
C PHE A 40 -4.51 0.08 -1.62
N PHE A 41 -4.11 -0.95 -0.88
CA PHE A 41 -3.65 -2.22 -1.41
C PHE A 41 -4.72 -3.30 -1.27
N TYR A 42 -5.02 -3.97 -2.38
CA TYR A 42 -6.02 -5.04 -2.46
C TYR A 42 -5.54 -6.21 -3.32
N GLN A 43 -6.24 -7.34 -3.29
CA GLN A 43 -5.85 -8.56 -4.04
C GLN A 43 -4.41 -8.99 -3.73
N GLU A 44 -3.56 -9.17 -4.73
CA GLU A 44 -2.13 -9.47 -4.57
C GLU A 44 -1.33 -8.24 -4.09
N GLY A 45 -1.89 -7.05 -4.22
CA GLY A 45 -1.31 -5.79 -3.75
C GLY A 45 -1.00 -5.77 -2.26
N VAL A 46 -1.74 -6.52 -1.45
CA VAL A 46 -1.49 -6.60 0.00
C VAL A 46 -0.08 -7.12 0.33
N CYS A 47 0.56 -7.86 -0.58
CA CYS A 47 1.94 -8.33 -0.40
C CYS A 47 2.97 -7.19 -0.38
N ASN A 48 2.61 -5.97 -0.80
CA ASN A 48 3.47 -4.78 -0.65
C ASN A 48 3.58 -4.30 0.80
N ALA A 49 2.77 -4.83 1.72
CA ALA A 49 2.83 -4.52 3.15
C ALA A 49 3.63 -5.55 3.96
N ASN A 50 4.27 -6.51 3.30
CA ASN A 50 5.07 -7.53 3.96
C ASN A 50 6.50 -7.02 4.21
N GLY A 51 6.84 -6.71 5.46
CA GLY A 51 8.17 -6.28 5.89
C GLY A 51 9.26 -7.35 5.83
N LEU A 52 8.91 -8.60 5.50
CA LEU A 52 9.89 -9.69 5.35
C LEU A 52 10.45 -9.83 3.93
N HIS A 53 10.11 -8.92 3.01
CA HIS A 53 10.76 -8.91 1.71
C HIS A 53 12.26 -8.67 1.86
N ALA A 54 13.05 -9.47 1.15
CA ALA A 54 14.51 -9.42 1.17
C ALA A 54 15.03 -9.44 -0.28
N PRO A 55 14.83 -8.35 -1.05
CA PRO A 55 15.38 -8.24 -2.40
C PRO A 55 16.92 -8.31 -2.37
N ALA A 56 17.53 -8.65 -3.50
CA ALA A 56 18.99 -8.62 -3.63
C ALA A 56 19.52 -7.19 -3.49
N SER A 57 20.81 -7.03 -3.15
CA SER A 57 21.42 -5.72 -2.90
C SER A 57 21.43 -4.78 -4.11
N ASP A 58 21.31 -5.33 -5.32
CA ASP A 58 21.25 -4.63 -6.59
C ASP A 58 19.80 -4.47 -7.12
N GLU A 59 18.80 -4.95 -6.36
CA GLU A 59 17.39 -4.80 -6.67
C GLU A 59 16.75 -3.63 -5.90
N THR A 60 15.65 -3.12 -6.44
CA THR A 60 14.89 -2.05 -5.79
C THR A 60 13.95 -2.62 -4.72
N ASP A 61 14.09 -2.14 -3.48
CA ASP A 61 13.15 -2.45 -2.40
C ASP A 61 11.87 -1.60 -2.51
N LEU A 62 10.88 -2.12 -3.23
CA LEU A 62 9.63 -1.39 -3.47
C LEU A 62 8.81 -1.17 -2.18
N VAL A 63 8.92 -2.07 -1.19
CA VAL A 63 8.18 -1.93 0.07
C VAL A 63 8.77 -0.79 0.90
N ALA A 64 10.10 -0.69 0.97
CA ALA A 64 10.76 0.45 1.60
C ALA A 64 10.40 1.77 0.91
N LEU A 65 10.40 1.80 -0.42
CA LEU A 65 10.03 2.99 -1.19
C LEU A 65 8.59 3.46 -0.94
N TRP A 66 7.62 2.54 -0.84
CA TRP A 66 6.25 2.89 -0.48
C TRP A 66 6.17 3.49 0.92
N ARG A 67 6.87 2.91 1.89
CA ARG A 67 6.96 3.43 3.26
C ARG A 67 7.53 4.85 3.29
N GLU A 68 8.64 5.07 2.61
CA GLU A 68 9.29 6.38 2.53
C GLU A 68 8.38 7.43 1.92
N LEU A 69 7.74 7.12 0.79
CA LEU A 69 6.78 8.01 0.14
C LEU A 69 5.63 8.36 1.09
N ALA A 70 5.06 7.37 1.77
CA ALA A 70 3.95 7.59 2.68
C ALA A 70 4.32 8.48 3.87
N ILE A 71 5.52 8.27 4.45
CA ILE A 71 6.05 9.12 5.52
C ILE A 71 6.27 10.55 5.02
N GLN A 72 6.90 10.72 3.85
CA GLN A 72 7.17 12.04 3.27
C GLN A 72 5.89 12.82 2.96
N GLN A 73 4.84 12.14 2.49
CA GLN A 73 3.55 12.76 2.16
C GLN A 73 2.61 12.85 3.38
N GLY A 74 2.98 12.27 4.52
CA GLY A 74 2.15 12.24 5.73
C GLY A 74 0.86 11.46 5.54
N ILE A 75 0.89 10.37 4.77
CA ILE A 75 -0.28 9.52 4.48
C ILE A 75 -0.15 8.14 5.14
N ARG A 76 -1.29 7.55 5.49
CA ARG A 76 -1.38 6.13 5.85
C ARG A 76 -1.46 5.29 4.58
N ILE A 77 -0.94 4.07 4.65
CA ILE A 77 -1.15 3.07 3.60
C ILE A 77 -2.19 2.06 4.08
N ASP A 78 -3.32 2.03 3.38
CA ASP A 78 -4.42 1.12 3.67
C ASP A 78 -4.21 -0.23 3.00
N VAL A 79 -4.41 -1.31 3.76
CA VAL A 79 -4.23 -2.68 3.28
C VAL A 79 -5.49 -3.47 3.65
N CYS A 80 -6.17 -4.04 2.65
CA CYS A 80 -7.39 -4.79 2.92
C CYS A 80 -7.15 -5.97 3.87
N VAL A 81 -7.72 -5.90 5.07
CA VAL A 81 -7.55 -6.90 6.14
C VAL A 81 -7.85 -8.32 5.67
N ALA A 82 -9.00 -8.54 5.03
CA ALA A 82 -9.42 -9.87 4.58
C ALA A 82 -8.51 -10.43 3.47
N ALA A 83 -7.97 -9.58 2.59
CA ALA A 83 -7.06 -10.02 1.54
C ALA A 83 -5.64 -10.27 2.07
N ALA A 84 -5.18 -9.44 3.01
CA ALA A 84 -3.89 -9.55 3.69
C ALA A 84 -3.79 -10.86 4.48
N MET A 85 -4.77 -11.15 5.34
CA MET A 85 -4.79 -12.36 6.15
C MET A 85 -4.77 -13.64 5.30
N ARG A 86 -5.53 -13.69 4.20
CA ARG A 86 -5.51 -14.84 3.26
C ARG A 86 -4.14 -15.08 2.61
N ARG A 87 -3.26 -14.08 2.59
CA ARG A 87 -1.91 -14.12 2.01
C ARG A 87 -0.80 -14.07 3.07
N GLY A 88 -1.15 -14.23 4.34
CA GLY A 88 -0.17 -14.25 5.43
C GLY A 88 0.47 -12.90 5.72
N VAL A 89 -0.21 -11.79 5.39
CA VAL A 89 0.18 -10.45 5.83
C VAL A 89 -0.63 -10.10 7.07
N LEU A 90 0.04 -9.99 8.21
CA LEU A 90 -0.56 -9.84 9.54
C LEU A 90 0.11 -8.69 10.27
N ASN A 91 -0.69 -7.88 10.98
CA ASN A 91 -0.19 -7.00 12.02
C ASN A 91 -0.11 -7.74 13.36
N GLU A 92 0.48 -7.10 14.38
CA GLU A 92 0.65 -7.71 15.70
C GLU A 92 -0.68 -8.14 16.34
N GLN A 93 -1.75 -7.34 16.17
CA GLN A 93 -3.06 -7.62 16.76
C GLN A 93 -3.72 -8.86 16.14
N GLU A 94 -3.77 -8.97 14.81
CA GLU A 94 -4.30 -10.13 14.09
C GLU A 94 -3.47 -11.38 14.37
N ALA A 95 -2.13 -11.25 14.40
CA ALA A 95 -1.25 -12.37 14.73
C ALA A 95 -1.56 -12.94 16.12
N LYS A 96 -1.67 -12.08 17.15
CA LYS A 96 -2.08 -12.48 18.51
C LYS A 96 -3.45 -13.13 18.52
N GLY A 97 -4.44 -12.54 17.84
CA GLY A 97 -5.81 -13.06 17.77
C GLY A 97 -5.91 -14.46 17.14
N MET A 98 -5.00 -14.78 16.22
CA MET A 98 -4.93 -16.09 15.55
C MET A 98 -3.95 -17.08 16.22
N GLY A 99 -3.33 -16.71 17.34
CA GLY A 99 -2.31 -17.55 18.00
C GLY A 99 -1.03 -17.73 17.19
N ARG A 100 -0.64 -16.72 16.39
CA ARG A 100 0.61 -16.70 15.62
C ARG A 100 1.68 -15.94 16.42
N GLU A 101 2.90 -16.48 16.41
CA GLU A 101 4.05 -15.87 17.10
C GLU A 101 4.64 -14.68 16.34
N HIS A 102 4.47 -14.65 15.02
CA HIS A 102 5.09 -13.66 14.14
C HIS A 102 4.04 -12.84 13.38
N PHE A 103 4.39 -11.59 13.13
CA PHE A 103 3.69 -10.65 12.26
C PHE A 103 4.71 -10.01 11.32
N ASN A 104 4.23 -9.46 10.22
CA ASN A 104 5.09 -8.96 9.14
C ASN A 104 4.60 -7.64 8.54
N LEU A 105 3.51 -7.07 9.03
CA LEU A 105 3.07 -5.75 8.62
C LEU A 105 3.73 -4.68 9.49
N GLU A 106 4.40 -3.74 8.84
CA GLU A 106 5.11 -2.62 9.49
C GLU A 106 4.44 -1.29 9.17
N ALA A 107 4.53 -0.33 10.10
CA ALA A 107 4.08 1.04 9.85
C ALA A 107 4.86 1.66 8.66
N PRO A 108 4.25 2.53 7.85
CA PRO A 108 2.91 3.14 7.95
C PRO A 108 1.79 2.33 7.30
N PHE A 109 2.03 1.07 6.94
CA PHE A 109 0.95 0.19 6.51
C PHE A 109 0.00 -0.09 7.66
N CYS A 110 -1.29 -0.16 7.37
CA CYS A 110 -2.35 -0.43 8.34
C CYS A 110 -3.41 -1.33 7.71
N LEU A 111 -3.85 -2.33 8.47
CA LEU A 111 -4.97 -3.17 8.05
C LEU A 111 -6.26 -2.35 8.14
N SER A 112 -7.04 -2.37 7.08
CA SER A 112 -8.31 -1.66 7.00
C SER A 112 -9.36 -2.42 6.19
N GLY A 113 -10.62 -2.03 6.38
CA GLY A 113 -11.76 -2.59 5.66
C GLY A 113 -12.00 -1.91 4.31
N LEU A 114 -12.83 -2.54 3.47
CA LEU A 114 -13.23 -1.99 2.17
C LEU A 114 -14.00 -0.65 2.27
N GLY A 115 -14.48 -0.27 3.46
CA GLY A 115 -15.06 1.05 3.69
C GLY A 115 -14.09 2.19 3.39
N GLN A 116 -12.78 2.02 3.67
CA GLN A 116 -11.77 3.03 3.34
C GLN A 116 -11.52 3.14 1.83
N LEU A 117 -11.66 2.04 1.09
CA LEU A 117 -11.62 2.07 -0.37
C LEU A 117 -12.83 2.82 -0.95
N ALA A 118 -14.02 2.57 -0.40
CA ALA A 118 -15.23 3.27 -0.81
C ALA A 118 -15.14 4.77 -0.49
N GLU A 119 -14.65 5.13 0.70
CA GLU A 119 -14.39 6.52 1.09
C GLU A 119 -13.43 7.20 0.11
N ALA A 120 -12.28 6.58 -0.18
CA ALA A 120 -11.30 7.10 -1.11
C ALA A 120 -11.86 7.36 -2.52
N ALA A 121 -12.74 6.46 -3.00
CA ALA A 121 -13.40 6.61 -4.30
C ALA A 121 -14.44 7.74 -4.32
N LEU A 122 -15.02 8.10 -3.18
CA LEU A 122 -16.02 9.17 -3.05
C LEU A 122 -15.41 10.55 -2.78
N THR A 123 -14.25 10.61 -2.12
CA THR A 123 -13.64 11.86 -1.65
C THR A 123 -12.49 12.37 -2.53
N ALA A 124 -11.84 11.50 -3.30
CA ALA A 124 -10.76 11.90 -4.20
C ALA A 124 -11.32 12.53 -5.48
N ASP A 125 -10.58 13.49 -6.04
CA ASP A 125 -10.90 14.04 -7.36
C ASP A 125 -10.69 13.00 -8.47
N ARG A 126 -9.69 12.11 -8.29
CA ARG A 126 -9.35 11.05 -9.24
C ARG A 126 -9.06 9.75 -8.48
N PHE A 127 -9.67 8.67 -8.95
CA PHE A 127 -9.39 7.32 -8.51
C PHE A 127 -8.68 6.57 -9.64
N VAL A 128 -7.50 6.02 -9.37
CA VAL A 128 -6.69 5.30 -10.37
C VAL A 128 -6.36 3.92 -9.84
N GLN A 129 -6.64 2.90 -10.65
CA GLN A 129 -6.33 1.52 -10.32
C GLN A 129 -5.15 1.02 -11.14
N PHE A 130 -4.29 0.25 -10.48
CA PHE A 130 -3.17 -0.48 -11.05
C PHE A 130 -3.32 -1.97 -10.77
#